data_AF-A0A6A3N8I2-F1
#
_entry.id   AF-A0A6A3N8I2-F1
#
_cell.length_a   1.000
_cell.length_b   1.000
_cell.length_c   1.000
_cell.angle_alpha   90.00
_cell.angle_beta   90.00
_cell.angle_gamma   90.00
#
_symmetry.space_group_name_H-M   'P 1'
#
loop_
_entity.id
_entity.type
_entity.pdbx_description
1 polymer ?
#
loop_
_entity_poly.entity_id
_entity_poly.type
_entity_poly.pdbx_seq_one_letter_code
_entity_poly.pdbx_strand_id
1 'polypeptide(L)' 'MEDVIHVDEKLFDMTTVNRRYVLLPDEAVSTRRVRSKCHIPKAVVLAAVAMPHSDPRAVGEFVQRLDGRAILRP' A
#
# COMPACT_ATOMS: atom_id res chain seq x y z
N MET A 1 -23.54 13.23 11.99
CA MET A 1 -22.96 13.22 10.63
C MET A 1 -21.97 12.07 10.60
N GLU A 2 -22.41 10.88 10.18
CA GLU A 2 -21.72 9.61 10.56
C GLU A 2 -21.23 8.78 9.37
N ASP A 3 -21.51 9.21 8.13
CA ASP A 3 -21.05 8.55 6.90
C ASP A 3 -19.88 9.32 6.28
N VAL A 4 -18.70 9.26 6.90
CA VAL A 4 -17.48 9.89 6.35
C VAL A 4 -16.62 8.84 5.67
N ILE A 5 -16.56 8.90 4.34
CA ILE A 5 -15.63 8.12 3.52
C ILE A 5 -14.33 8.91 3.37
N HIS A 6 -13.21 8.34 3.81
CA HIS A 6 -11.90 8.93 3.56
C HIS A 6 -11.44 8.55 2.15
N VAL A 7 -11.14 9.56 1.34
CA VAL A 7 -10.57 9.38 0.01
C VAL A 7 -9.17 10.00 0.00
N ASP A 8 -8.18 9.20 -0.36
CA ASP A 8 -6.80 9.65 -0.50
C ASP A 8 -6.27 9.36 -1.90
N GLU A 9 -5.51 10.30 -2.43
CA GLU A 9 -4.75 10.15 -3.66
C GLU A 9 -3.26 10.22 -3.36
N LYS A 10 -2.53 9.20 -3.81
CA LYS A 10 -1.09 9.14 -3.66
C LYS A 10 -0.38 8.86 -4.98
N LEU A 11 0.62 9.68 -5.28
CA LEU A 11 1.47 9.53 -6.46
C LEU A 11 2.78 8.80 -6.11
N PHE A 12 3.09 7.75 -6.85
CA PHE A 12 4.31 6.96 -6.69
C PHE A 12 5.13 6.95 -7.99
N ASP A 13 6.44 7.19 -7.89
CA ASP A 13 7.35 7.00 -9.02
C ASP A 13 7.56 5.49 -9.25
N MET A 14 7.35 5.00 -10.48
CA MET A 14 7.48 3.56 -10.81
C MET A 14 8.90 3.02 -10.63
N THR A 15 9.89 3.91 -10.65
CA THR A 15 11.29 3.55 -10.39
C THR A 15 11.91 4.58 -9.45
N THR A 16 12.96 4.19 -8.74
CA THR A 16 13.64 5.08 -7.81
C THR A 16 14.50 6.10 -8.56
N VAL A 17 14.31 7.39 -8.25
CA VAL A 17 15.09 8.50 -8.84
C VAL A 17 16.58 8.33 -8.54
N ASN A 18 16.91 8.00 -7.29
CA ASN A 18 18.27 7.74 -6.82
C ASN A 18 18.35 6.33 -6.22
N ARG A 19 19.21 5.46 -6.75
CA ARG A 19 19.53 4.16 -6.15
C ARG A 19 21.00 4.15 -5.73
N ARG A 20 21.26 3.67 -4.52
CA ARG A 20 22.61 3.33 -4.07
C ARG A 20 22.81 1.84 -4.29
N TYR A 21 23.93 1.47 -4.90
CA TYR A 21 24.34 0.09 -5.05
C TYR A 21 25.49 -0.17 -4.08
N VAL A 22 25.42 -1.30 -3.38
CA VAL A 22 26.56 -1.82 -2.64
C VAL A 22 27.27 -2.77 -3.61
N LEU A 23 28.55 -2.50 -3.86
CA LEU A 23 29.39 -3.29 -4.75
C LEU A 23 30.51 -3.93 -3.93
N LEU A 24 30.91 -5.14 -4.32
CA LEU A 24 32.14 -5.74 -3.82
C LEU A 24 33.37 -5.00 -4.39
N PRO A 25 34.53 -5.03 -3.70
CA PRO A 25 35.71 -4.24 -4.10
C PRO A 25 36.20 -4.49 -5.53
N ASP A 26 36.04 -5.73 -6.03
CA ASP A 26 36.50 -6.15 -7.37
C ASP A 26 35.36 -6.23 -8.39
N GLU A 27 34.14 -5.82 -8.01
CA GLU A 27 32.98 -5.88 -8.89
C GLU A 27 32.95 -4.67 -9.82
N ALA A 28 32.70 -4.93 -11.11
CA ALA A 28 32.57 -3.86 -12.08
C ALA A 28 31.40 -2.93 -11.72
N VAL A 29 31.62 -1.62 -11.81
CA VAL A 29 30.60 -0.63 -11.51
C VAL A 29 29.38 -0.84 -12.41
N SER A 30 28.22 -1.10 -11.80
CA SER A 30 26.99 -1.31 -12.53
C SER A 30 26.67 -0.08 -13.38
N THR A 31 26.54 -0.26 -14.70
CA THR A 31 26.23 0.85 -15.60
C THR A 31 24.75 1.21 -15.47
N ARG A 32 24.44 2.33 -14.80
CA ARG A 32 23.06 2.79 -14.64
C ARG A 32 22.63 3.69 -15.80
N ARG A 33 21.52 3.33 -16.45
CA ARG A 33 20.78 4.26 -17.33
C ARG A 33 19.75 5.01 -16.49
N VAL A 34 20.03 6.26 -16.15
CA VAL A 34 19.12 7.14 -15.39
C VAL A 34 18.21 7.87 -16.37
N ARG A 35 16.92 7.98 -16.05
CA ARG A 35 16.01 8.93 -16.70
C ARG A 35 15.80 10.11 -15.77
N SER A 36 15.60 11.32 -16.31
CA SER A 36 15.27 12.46 -15.47
C SER A 36 13.92 12.22 -14.78
N LYS A 37 13.76 12.78 -13.57
CA LYS A 37 12.57 12.57 -12.74
C LYS A 37 11.26 12.88 -13.48
N CYS A 38 11.27 13.87 -14.37
CA CYS A 38 10.11 14.26 -15.16
C CYS A 38 9.65 13.20 -16.17
N HIS A 39 10.55 12.29 -16.59
CA HIS A 39 10.26 11.23 -17.56
C HIS A 39 10.12 9.83 -16.93
N ILE A 40 10.06 9.77 -15.59
CA ILE A 40 9.78 8.52 -14.89
C ILE A 40 8.25 8.35 -14.85
N PRO A 41 7.70 7.23 -15.35
CA PRO A 41 6.28 6.95 -15.22
C PRO A 41 5.86 6.97 -13.74
N LYS A 42 4.69 7.53 -13.47
CA LYS A 42 4.14 7.60 -12.11
C LYS A 42 2.81 6.87 -12.05
N ALA A 43 2.60 6.12 -10.99
CA ALA A 43 1.32 5.50 -10.67
C ALA A 43 0.58 6.37 -9.65
N VAL A 44 -0.69 6.65 -9.92
CA VAL A 44 -1.61 7.21 -8.93
C VAL A 44 -2.33 6.05 -8.27
N VAL A 45 -2.34 6.04 -6.95
CA VAL A 45 -3.15 5.13 -6.15
C VAL A 45 -4.25 5.94 -5.51
N LEU A 46 -5.49 5.57 -5.81
CA LEU A 46 -6.69 6.12 -5.19
C LEU A 46 -7.18 5.11 -4.15
N ALA A 47 -7.30 5.55 -2.90
CA ALA A 47 -7.80 4.72 -1.81
C ALA A 47 -9.05 5.36 -1.23
N ALA A 48 -10.15 4.60 -1.17
CA ALA A 48 -11.35 4.97 -0.46
C ALA A 48 -11.52 4.02 0.74
N VAL A 49 -11.48 4.58 1.94
CA VAL A 49 -11.66 3.84 3.19
C VAL A 49 -12.88 4.39 3.90
N ALA A 50 -13.93 3.58 3.95
CA ALA A 50 -15.00 3.79 4.91
C ALA A 50 -14.57 3.16 6.23
N MET A 51 -14.43 3.96 7.28
CA MET A 51 -14.25 3.41 8.62
C MET A 51 -15.63 2.91 9.07
N PRO A 52 -15.83 1.60 9.32
CA PRO A 52 -17.07 1.13 9.90
C PRO A 52 -17.17 1.69 11.32
N HIS A 53 -18.01 2.71 11.51
CA HIS A 53 -18.43 3.12 12.84
C HIS A 53 -19.32 1.99 13.35
N SER A 54 -18.69 1.02 13.99
CA SER A 54 -19.43 -0.09 14.56
C SER A 54 -20.29 0.50 15.67
N ASP A 55 -21.62 0.44 15.52
CA ASP A 55 -22.51 0.43 16.68
C ASP A 55 -21.87 -0.54 17.70
N PRO A 56 -21.73 -0.20 19.00
CA PRO A 56 -21.20 -1.12 20.00
C PRO A 56 -21.86 -2.52 19.99
N ARG A 57 -23.05 -2.66 19.37
CA ARG A 57 -23.71 -3.95 19.08
C ARG A 57 -23.11 -4.76 17.91
N ALA A 58 -22.51 -4.10 16.91
CA ALA A 58 -21.95 -4.70 15.69
C ALA A 58 -20.45 -5.07 15.80
N VAL A 59 -19.74 -4.52 16.80
CA VAL A 59 -18.32 -4.82 17.07
C VAL A 59 -18.10 -6.33 17.29
N GLY A 60 -19.08 -7.03 17.86
CA GLY A 60 -19.02 -8.48 18.10
C GLY A 60 -18.99 -9.33 16.82
N GLU A 61 -19.58 -8.86 15.71
CA GLU A 61 -19.66 -9.63 14.46
C GLU A 61 -18.44 -9.43 13.56
N PHE A 62 -17.85 -8.23 13.57
CA PHE A 62 -16.70 -7.90 12.72
C PHE A 62 -15.41 -8.59 13.19
N VAL A 63 -15.22 -8.73 14.52
CA VAL A 63 -14.07 -9.44 15.10
C VAL A 63 -14.14 -10.95 14.84
N GLN A 64 -15.34 -11.56 14.90
CA GLN A 64 -15.54 -12.99 14.60
C GLN A 64 -15.13 -13.39 13.17
N ARG A 65 -15.24 -12.48 12.21
CA ARG A 65 -14.85 -12.72 10.81
C ARG A 65 -13.34 -12.68 10.57
N LEU A 66 -12.59 -11.94 11.39
CA LEU A 66 -11.13 -11.84 11.28
C LEU A 66 -10.42 -12.98 12.03
N ASP A 67 -11.05 -13.56 13.06
CA ASP A 67 -10.48 -14.65 13.87
C ASP A 67 -10.53 -16.04 13.23
N GLY A 68 -10.87 -16.14 11.94
CA GLY A 68 -10.58 -17.36 11.15
C GLY A 68 -11.19 -18.65 11.68
N ARG A 69 -12.26 -18.62 12.49
CA ARG A 69 -12.99 -19.84 12.87
C ARG A 69 -14.06 -20.18 11.84
N ALA A 70 -13.59 -20.51 10.64
CA ALA A 70 -14.28 -21.47 9.78
C ALA A 70 -14.06 -22.87 10.38
N ILE A 71 -14.73 -23.18 11.50
CA ILE A 71 -14.83 -24.56 11.99
C ILE A 71 -16.27 -24.99 11.83
N LEU A 72 -16.46 -25.71 10.73
CA LEU A 72 -17.43 -26.76 10.46
C LEU A 72 -18.36 -27.12 11.62
N ARG A 73 -19.67 -27.15 11.32
CA ARG A 73 -20.66 -28.26 11.51
C ARG A 73 -22.02 -27.77 12.06
N PRO A 74 -23.13 -28.51 11.86
CA PRO A 74 -23.42 -29.56 10.87
C PRO A 74 -24.44 -29.12 9.79
#